data_AF-C0MBB0-F1
#
_entry.id   AF-C0MBB0-F1
#
_cell.length_a   1.000
_cell.length_b   1.000
_cell.length_c   1.000
_cell.angle_alpha   90.00
_cell.angle_beta   90.00
_cell.angle_gamma   90.00
#
_symmetry.space_group_name_H-M   'P 1'
#
loop_
_entity.id
_entity.type
_entity.pdbx_description
1 polymer ?
#
loop_
_entity_poly.entity_id
_entity_poly.type
_entity_poly.pdbx_seq_one_letter_code
_entity_poly.pdbx_strand_id
1 'polypeptide(L)'
;MTQAERIREFYKENPTASYDEVAEAIGTTNSNVRANIAKDIKAGRCVRLEDKSLDYSAHFGATEALADLVDWKNDTRREWVEMLTRAAEKETDSNTMRLLIKEANKLMKEVTK
;
A
#
# COMPACT_ATOMS: atom_id res chain seq x y z
N MET A 1 -15.56 -5.49 1.89
CA MET A 1 -14.57 -6.53 2.19
C MET A 1 -15.28 -7.87 2.30
N THR A 2 -14.90 -8.85 1.48
CA THR A 2 -15.43 -10.21 1.47
C THR A 2 -14.82 -11.05 2.60
N GLN A 3 -15.43 -12.19 2.91
CA GLN A 3 -14.87 -13.11 3.93
C GLN A 3 -13.50 -13.65 3.52
N ALA A 4 -13.28 -13.93 2.23
CA ALA A 4 -11.98 -14.35 1.71
C ALA A 4 -10.94 -13.23 1.90
N GLU A 5 -11.27 -11.97 1.62
CA GLU A 5 -10.38 -10.83 1.87
C GLU A 5 -10.02 -10.71 3.35
N ARG A 6 -11.01 -10.82 4.25
CA ARG A 6 -10.77 -10.81 5.71
C ARG A 6 -9.81 -11.93 6.15
N ILE A 7 -9.92 -13.12 5.57
CA ILE A 7 -9.01 -14.25 5.85
C ILE A 7 -7.58 -13.91 5.41
N ARG A 8 -7.42 -13.32 4.21
CA ARG A 8 -6.10 -12.95 3.68
C ARG A 8 -5.45 -11.86 4.50
N GLU A 9 -6.19 -10.81 4.87
CA GLU A 9 -5.70 -9.73 5.73
C GLU A 9 -5.26 -10.26 7.10
N PHE A 10 -6.06 -11.14 7.71
CA PHE A 10 -5.69 -11.75 8.99
C PHE A 10 -4.37 -12.51 8.91
N TYR A 11 -4.18 -13.32 7.86
CA TYR A 11 -2.94 -14.08 7.64
C TYR A 11 -1.76 -13.22 7.24
N LYS A 12 -1.98 -12.06 6.61
CA LYS A 12 -0.92 -11.08 6.34
C LYS A 12 -0.30 -10.58 7.64
N GLU A 13 -1.13 -10.26 8.63
CA GLU A 13 -0.69 -9.76 9.94
C GLU A 13 -0.24 -10.89 10.87
N ASN A 14 -0.81 -12.09 10.72
CA ASN A 14 -0.57 -13.24 11.59
C ASN A 14 -0.28 -14.52 10.76
N PRO A 15 0.90 -14.64 10.12
CA PRO A 15 1.20 -15.72 9.17
C PRO A 15 1.13 -17.14 9.77
N THR A 16 1.34 -17.25 11.08
CA THR A 16 1.37 -18.53 11.82
C THR A 16 0.06 -18.87 12.51
N ALA A 17 -0.98 -18.05 12.37
CA ALA A 17 -2.27 -18.26 13.03
C ALA A 17 -2.90 -19.61 12.64
N SER A 18 -3.45 -20.30 13.63
CA SER A 18 -4.22 -21.51 13.41
C SER A 18 -5.55 -21.20 12.71
N TYR A 19 -6.10 -22.21 12.02
CA TYR A 19 -7.38 -22.06 11.33
C TYR A 19 -8.54 -21.76 12.29
N ASP A 20 -8.44 -22.18 13.55
CA ASP A 20 -9.46 -21.93 14.58
C ASP A 20 -9.42 -20.47 15.05
N GLU A 21 -8.23 -19.92 15.29
CA GLU A 21 -8.06 -18.49 15.64
C GLU A 21 -8.63 -17.58 14.54
N VAL A 22 -8.33 -17.88 13.28
CA VAL A 22 -8.87 -17.12 12.15
C VAL A 22 -10.38 -17.27 12.04
N ALA A 23 -10.91 -18.48 12.27
CA ALA A 23 -12.33 -18.73 12.22
C ALA A 23 -13.09 -17.95 13.31
N GLU A 24 -12.56 -17.93 14.53
CA GLU A 24 -13.12 -17.17 15.65
C GLU A 24 -13.08 -15.66 15.37
N ALA A 25 -11.92 -15.12 14.99
CA ALA A 25 -11.74 -13.68 14.75
C ALA A 25 -12.64 -13.14 13.62
N ILE A 26 -12.90 -13.96 12.60
CA ILE A 26 -13.68 -13.54 11.42
C ILE A 26 -15.17 -13.85 11.58
N GLY A 27 -15.54 -14.73 12.52
CA GLY A 27 -16.91 -15.24 12.67
C GLY A 27 -17.27 -16.24 11.58
N THR A 28 -16.41 -17.23 11.35
CA THR A 28 -16.60 -18.29 10.35
C THR A 28 -16.25 -19.67 10.92
N THR A 29 -16.13 -20.69 10.08
CA THR A 29 -15.75 -22.04 10.48
C THR A 29 -14.33 -22.38 10.00
N ASN A 30 -13.65 -23.23 10.76
CA ASN A 30 -12.34 -23.77 10.40
C ASN A 30 -12.33 -24.39 8.99
N SER A 31 -13.37 -25.15 8.65
CA SER A 31 -13.53 -25.76 7.32
C SER A 31 -13.59 -24.73 6.20
N ASN A 32 -14.28 -23.61 6.43
CA ASN A 32 -14.36 -22.52 5.46
C ASN A 32 -13.01 -21.79 5.31
N VAL A 33 -12.28 -21.57 6.41
CA VAL A 33 -10.91 -21.01 6.37
C VAL A 33 -10.00 -21.90 5.52
N ARG A 34 -9.97 -23.21 5.80
CA ARG A 34 -9.19 -24.19 5.02
C ARG A 34 -9.54 -24.18 3.54
N ALA A 35 -10.83 -24.13 3.22
CA ALA A 35 -11.31 -24.12 1.83
C ALA A 35 -10.86 -22.86 1.07
N ASN A 36 -10.88 -21.68 1.71
CA ASN A 36 -10.41 -20.44 1.10
C ASN A 36 -8.90 -20.46 0.88
N ILE A 37 -8.12 -20.90 1.88
CA ILE A 37 -6.66 -21.01 1.75
C ILE A 37 -6.28 -21.98 0.62
N ALA A 38 -6.95 -23.14 0.53
CA ALA A 38 -6.68 -24.10 -0.55
C ALA A 38 -6.95 -23.50 -1.94
N LYS A 39 -8.02 -22.71 -2.09
CA LYS A 39 -8.32 -21.97 -3.33
C LYS A 39 -7.25 -20.92 -3.63
N ASP A 40 -6.75 -20.22 -2.62
CA ASP A 40 -5.75 -19.18 -2.78
C ASP A 40 -4.37 -19.73 -3.11
N ILE A 41 -3.98 -20.87 -2.50
CA ILE A 41 -2.76 -21.60 -2.89
C ILE A 41 -2.86 -22.07 -4.35
N LYS A 42 -3.99 -22.68 -4.73
CA LYS A 42 -4.20 -23.14 -6.12
C LYS A 42 -4.16 -21.98 -7.13
N ALA A 43 -4.61 -20.79 -6.73
CA ALA A 43 -4.62 -19.61 -7.58
C ALA A 43 -3.30 -18.82 -7.54
N GLY A 44 -2.27 -19.30 -6.83
CA GLY A 44 -0.99 -18.61 -6.70
C GLY A 44 -1.03 -17.32 -5.89
N ARG A 45 -2.09 -17.09 -5.09
CA ARG A 45 -2.22 -15.93 -4.20
C ARG A 45 -1.53 -16.15 -2.85
N CYS A 46 -1.33 -17.41 -2.46
CA CYS A 46 -0.73 -17.78 -1.19
C CYS A 46 0.29 -18.89 -1.40
N VAL A 47 1.40 -18.84 -0.66
CA VAL A 47 2.39 -19.91 -0.57
C VAL A 47 2.42 -20.42 0.87
N ARG A 48 2.54 -21.74 1.04
CA ARG A 48 2.79 -22.33 2.35
C ARG A 48 4.28 -22.56 2.51
N LEU A 49 4.88 -21.92 3.51
CA LEU A 49 6.31 -22.04 3.80
C LEU A 49 6.60 -23.35 4.56
N GLU A 50 7.88 -23.67 4.71
CA GLU A 50 8.35 -24.91 5.37
C GLU A 50 7.91 -25.00 6.84
N ASP A 51 7.86 -23.85 7.53
CA ASP A 51 7.38 -23.73 8.90
C ASP A 51 5.84 -23.78 9.03
N LYS A 52 5.14 -24.02 7.91
CA LYS A 52 3.67 -24.06 7.76
C LYS A 52 2.97 -22.70 7.85
N SER A 53 3.71 -21.60 7.97
CA SER A 53 3.14 -20.27 7.85
C SER A 53 2.59 -20.02 6.43
N LEU A 54 1.67 -19.07 6.32
CA LEU A 54 1.05 -18.67 5.06
C LEU A 54 1.60 -17.32 4.61
N ASP A 55 2.17 -17.31 3.41
CA ASP A 55 2.71 -16.13 2.77
C ASP A 55 1.73 -15.62 1.71
N TYR A 56 1.25 -14.39 1.89
CA TYR A 56 0.40 -13.66 0.93
C TYR A 56 1.12 -12.49 0.25
N SER A 57 2.44 -12.36 0.38
CA SER A 57 3.22 -11.27 -0.23
C SER A 57 3.03 -11.18 -1.74
N ALA A 58 2.83 -12.29 -2.44
CA ALA A 58 2.51 -12.26 -3.88
C ALA A 58 1.13 -11.61 -4.16
N HIS A 59 0.16 -11.78 -3.27
CA HIS A 59 -1.18 -11.19 -3.41
C HIS A 59 -1.19 -9.69 -3.08
N PHE A 60 -0.50 -9.29 -2.01
CA PHE A 60 -0.46 -7.91 -1.55
C PHE A 60 0.63 -7.07 -2.22
N GLY A 61 1.68 -7.70 -2.75
CA GLY A 61 2.88 -7.03 -3.22
C GLY A 61 2.65 -6.06 -4.38
N ALA A 62 1.70 -6.33 -5.28
CA ALA A 62 1.35 -5.36 -6.33
C ALA A 62 0.67 -4.09 -5.77
N THR A 63 -0.14 -4.25 -4.72
CA THR A 63 -0.83 -3.14 -4.05
C THR A 63 0.14 -2.36 -3.16
N GLU A 64 1.04 -3.04 -2.45
CA GLU A 64 2.09 -2.42 -1.63
C GLU A 64 3.10 -1.67 -2.49
N ALA A 65 3.61 -2.27 -3.56
CA ALA A 65 4.53 -1.59 -4.48
C ALA A 65 3.87 -0.37 -5.14
N LEU A 66 2.57 -0.41 -5.41
CA LEU A 66 1.83 0.74 -5.91
C LEU A 66 1.69 1.84 -4.84
N ALA A 67 1.38 1.47 -3.59
CA ALA A 67 1.31 2.40 -2.47
C ALA A 67 2.67 3.08 -2.22
N ASP A 68 3.75 2.29 -2.16
CA ASP A 68 5.13 2.78 -1.99
C ASP A 68 5.53 3.72 -3.12
N LEU A 69 5.16 3.41 -4.37
CA LEU A 69 5.42 4.27 -5.52
C LEU A 69 4.66 5.61 -5.42
N VAL A 70 3.41 5.58 -4.96
CA VAL A 70 2.59 6.78 -4.75
C VAL A 70 3.18 7.63 -3.64
N ASP A 71 3.59 7.03 -2.53
CA ASP A 71 4.20 7.72 -1.40
C ASP A 71 5.54 8.36 -1.81
N TRP A 72 6.42 7.60 -2.45
CA TRP A 72 7.70 8.11 -2.98
C TRP A 72 7.49 9.29 -3.95
N LYS A 73 6.51 9.19 -4.84
CA LYS A 73 6.15 10.26 -5.78
C LYS A 73 5.67 11.51 -5.06
N ASN A 74 4.89 11.34 -3.99
CA ASN A 74 4.39 12.46 -3.19
C ASN A 74 5.50 13.12 -2.38
N ASP A 75 6.43 12.36 -1.82
CA ASP A 75 7.60 12.90 -1.13
C ASP A 75 8.50 13.69 -2.08
N THR A 76 8.80 13.13 -3.25
CA THR A 76 9.57 13.84 -4.29
C THR A 76 8.91 15.16 -4.70
N ARG A 77 7.57 15.17 -4.84
CA ARG A 77 6.83 16.40 -5.16
C ARG A 77 6.91 17.43 -4.04
N ARG A 78 6.85 17.01 -2.77
CA ARG A 78 7.00 17.91 -1.62
C ARG A 78 8.40 18.55 -1.63
N GLU A 79 9.44 17.76 -1.86
CA GLU A 79 10.81 18.27 -2.00
C GLU A 79 10.91 19.32 -3.12
N TRP A 80 10.32 19.06 -4.28
CA TRP A 80 10.32 20.02 -5.38
C TRP A 80 9.55 21.30 -5.07
N VAL A 81 8.41 21.20 -4.36
CA VAL A 81 7.67 22.37 -3.88
C VAL A 81 8.54 23.22 -2.95
N GLU A 82 9.26 22.59 -2.02
CA GLU A 82 10.17 23.31 -1.13
C GLU A 82 11.32 23.98 -1.90
N MET A 83 11.92 23.28 -2.86
CA MET A 83 12.99 23.84 -3.70
C MET A 83 12.51 25.04 -4.50
N LEU A 84 11.35 24.94 -5.17
CA LEU A 84 10.78 26.02 -5.98
C LEU A 84 10.40 27.22 -5.11
N THR A 85 9.88 26.99 -3.91
CA THR A 85 9.53 28.05 -2.96
C THR A 85 10.79 28.79 -2.49
N ARG A 86 11.84 28.06 -2.09
CA ARG A 86 13.14 28.65 -1.71
C ARG A 86 13.82 29.40 -2.86
N ALA A 87 13.65 28.94 -4.10
CA ALA A 87 14.16 29.64 -5.28
C ALA A 87 13.40 30.95 -5.50
N ALA A 88 12.07 30.92 -5.38
CA ALA A 88 11.24 32.10 -5.53
C ALA A 88 11.55 33.17 -4.47
N GLU A 89 11.84 32.78 -3.23
CA GLU A 89 12.24 33.71 -2.14
C GLU A 89 13.51 34.51 -2.45
N LYS A 90 14.42 33.95 -3.24
CA LYS A 90 15.71 34.57 -3.61
C LYS A 90 15.66 35.30 -4.96
N GLU A 91 14.57 35.13 -5.70
CA GLU A 91 14.43 35.68 -7.04
C GLU A 91 14.09 37.17 -6.98
N THR A 92 14.63 37.94 -7.93
CA THR A 92 14.39 39.38 -8.04
C THR A 92 13.60 39.74 -9.30
N ASP A 93 13.63 38.87 -10.32
CA ASP A 93 12.76 39.00 -11.50
C ASP A 93 11.33 38.55 -11.17
N SER A 94 10.39 39.49 -11.20
CA SER A 94 8.99 39.26 -10.83
C SER A 94 8.30 38.20 -11.70
N ASN A 95 8.68 38.09 -12.97
CA ASN A 95 8.11 37.08 -13.87
C ASN A 95 8.59 35.67 -13.51
N THR A 96 9.89 35.52 -13.26
CA THR A 96 10.50 34.25 -12.85
C THR A 96 9.97 33.80 -11.50
N MET A 97 9.85 34.71 -10.53
CA MET A 97 9.23 34.44 -9.23
C MET A 97 7.80 33.92 -9.36
N ARG A 98 6.97 34.57 -10.19
CA ARG A 98 5.58 34.14 -10.45
C ARG A 98 5.53 32.75 -11.08
N LEU A 99 6.43 32.42 -12.01
CA LEU A 99 6.49 31.10 -12.64
C LEU A 99 6.86 30.01 -11.63
N LEU A 100 7.86 30.24 -10.79
CA LEU A 100 8.28 29.29 -9.74
C LEU A 100 7.13 29.00 -8.76
N ILE A 101 6.44 30.04 -8.29
CA ILE A 101 5.28 29.90 -7.40
C ILE A 101 4.13 29.15 -8.09
N LYS A 102 3.91 29.40 -9.38
CA LYS A 102 2.86 28.71 -10.16
C LYS A 102 3.15 27.21 -10.27
N GLU A 103 4.39 26.81 -10.56
CA GLU A 103 4.77 25.39 -10.65
C GLU A 103 4.72 24.69 -9.30
N ALA A 104 5.17 25.35 -8.22
CA ALA A 104 5.01 24.82 -6.85
C ALA A 104 3.54 24.56 -6.52
N ASN A 105 2.65 25.52 -6.81
CA ASN A 105 1.21 25.36 -6.61
C ASN A 105 0.58 24.23 -7.43
N LYS A 106 1.09 23.99 -8.64
CA LYS A 106 0.65 22.88 -9.47
C LYS A 106 1.03 21.54 -8.84
N LEU A 107 2.29 21.39 -8.42
CA LEU A 107 2.78 20.17 -7.76
C LEU A 107 2.05 19.90 -6.45
N MET A 108 1.76 20.92 -5.64
CA MET A 108 0.98 20.77 -4.40
C MET A 108 -0.43 20.21 -4.65
N LYS A 109 -1.10 20.60 -5.74
CA LYS A 109 -2.43 20.06 -6.11
C LYS A 109 -2.38 18.60 -6.55
N GLU A 110 -1.21 18.09 -6.90
CA GLU A 110 -1.02 16.70 -7.29
C GLU A 110 -0.56 15.81 -6.13
N VAL A 111 -0.05 16.40 -5.04
CA VAL A 111 0.09 15.70 -3.76
C VAL A 111 -1.33 15.46 -3.25
N THR A 112 -1.68 14.21 -2.90
CA THR A 112 -3.03 13.72 -2.51
C THR A 112 -3.98 13.28 -3.62
N LYS A 113 -3.61 13.38 -4.90
CA LYS A 113 -4.27 12.64 -6.00
C LYS A 113 -3.60 11.29 -6.24
#